data_AF-A0A7S2QIU4-F1
#
_entry.id   AF-A0A7S2QIU4-F1
#
_cell.length_a   1.000
_cell.length_b   1.000
_cell.length_c   1.000
_cell.angle_alpha   90.00
_cell.angle_beta   90.00
_cell.angle_gamma   90.00
#
_symmetry.space_group_name_H-M   'P 1'
#
loop_
_entity.id
_entity.type
_entity.pdbx_description
1 polymer ?
#
loop_
_entity_poly.entity_id
_entity_poly.type
_entity_poly.pdbx_seq_one_letter_code
_entity_poly.pdbx_strand_id
1 'polypeptide(L)'
;MPRVVGLPFHVQAFLAAGLTVPADKRSGFWQRQPAPNALPVAETPPNDLVFVHVPYNFGQTISRVAAFGHGQSARDAYTSVHSNLSTVSSRRAFLEANVQPGGRVWGPVHPELLEISAVTGCNIDLTPPKYWPRELAARYFGDQQVFGMLRDPFERLVAQFRGPILPGKQFIESCDVNAAVRAMLEEYKRDPFALNCQLVPQAEWFDAPYPISVVGDVRRFPASVNEIFAAHNSSMLIRRDDISHVRLCTEVWAGDMDCETRALVREVYARDFALLCNHFGYCDMDETCCIQGVPTMCPRYLEARRQTAYHCPDRLSNGTLLHPAGQQAAGTKSTGASPHAAARQAA
;
A
#
# COMPACT_ATOMS: atom_id res chain seq x y z
N MET A 1 -30.75 3.19 -20.49
CA MET A 1 -29.69 3.87 -21.27
C MET A 1 -28.40 3.74 -20.49
N PRO A 2 -27.37 3.01 -20.98
CA PRO A 2 -26.12 2.89 -20.25
C PRO A 2 -25.31 4.17 -20.40
N ARG A 3 -24.87 4.75 -19.28
CA ARG A 3 -23.91 5.86 -19.27
C ARG A 3 -22.55 5.32 -19.68
N VAL A 4 -22.10 5.72 -20.87
CA VAL A 4 -20.71 5.55 -21.31
C VAL A 4 -19.84 6.46 -20.45
N VAL A 5 -19.10 5.88 -19.50
CA VAL A 5 -18.07 6.59 -18.74
C VAL A 5 -16.84 6.67 -19.63
N GLY A 6 -16.59 7.87 -20.18
CA GLY A 6 -15.39 8.14 -20.97
C GLY A 6 -14.15 8.11 -20.08
N LEU A 7 -13.20 7.24 -20.41
CA LEU A 7 -11.83 7.27 -19.90
C LEU A 7 -11.16 8.59 -20.33
N PRO A 8 -10.49 9.34 -19.44
CA PRO A 8 -9.70 10.47 -19.87
C PRO A 8 -8.38 10.01 -20.50
N PHE A 9 -8.12 10.61 -21.66
CA PHE A 9 -6.93 10.52 -22.49
C PHE A 9 -5.64 11.01 -21.79
N HIS A 10 -4.53 10.40 -22.21
CA HIS A 10 -3.15 10.89 -22.31
C HIS A 10 -2.64 11.98 -21.35
N VAL A 11 -1.68 11.59 -20.51
CA VAL A 11 -0.66 12.50 -19.98
C VAL A 11 0.58 12.40 -20.88
N GLN A 12 0.68 13.31 -21.85
CA GLN A 12 1.95 13.70 -22.46
C GLN A 12 2.27 15.14 -22.04
N ALA A 13 3.57 15.43 -21.93
CA ALA A 13 4.23 16.72 -21.72
C ALA A 13 4.39 17.20 -20.26
N PHE A 14 5.63 17.14 -19.77
CA PHE A 14 6.40 18.32 -19.34
C PHE A 14 7.88 17.94 -19.24
N LEU A 15 8.63 18.17 -20.33
CA LEU A 15 10.09 18.25 -20.34
C LEU A 15 10.45 19.58 -21.01
N ALA A 16 10.71 20.62 -20.22
CA ALA A 16 11.54 21.76 -20.59
C ALA A 16 11.66 22.73 -19.41
N ALA A 17 12.66 22.52 -18.57
CA ALA A 17 13.23 23.61 -17.76
C ALA A 17 14.72 23.32 -17.59
N GLY A 18 15.53 23.92 -18.45
CA GLY A 18 16.97 23.95 -18.31
C GLY A 18 17.33 24.82 -17.09
N LEU A 19 17.86 24.19 -16.05
CA LEU A 19 18.55 24.86 -14.96
C LEU A 19 19.99 24.37 -14.96
N THR A 20 20.89 25.27 -15.36
CA THR A 20 22.34 25.11 -15.21
C THR A 20 22.70 25.28 -13.74
N VAL A 21 23.29 24.24 -13.15
CA VAL A 21 23.85 24.29 -11.78
C VAL A 21 25.34 24.63 -11.91
N PRO A 22 25.87 25.61 -11.14
CA PRO A 22 27.29 25.90 -11.14
C PRO A 22 28.07 24.78 -10.46
N ALA A 23 29.13 24.31 -11.13
CA ALA A 23 30.13 23.43 -10.54
C ALA A 23 31.12 24.26 -9.72
N ASP A 24 31.18 24.07 -8.39
CA ASP A 24 32.47 24.18 -7.69
C ASP A 24 32.54 23.39 -6.37
N LYS A 25 33.79 23.11 -6.02
CA LYS A 25 34.38 22.04 -5.20
C LYS A 25 34.06 22.03 -3.70
N ARG A 26 34.16 20.82 -3.12
CA ARG A 26 35.08 20.39 -2.03
C ARG A 26 34.63 19.01 -1.50
N SER A 27 35.28 17.91 -1.86
CA SER A 27 36.43 17.28 -1.15
C SER A 27 36.12 16.83 0.29
N GLY A 28 35.95 15.52 0.48
CA GLY A 28 35.87 14.90 1.80
C GLY A 28 35.57 13.40 1.76
N PHE A 29 36.64 12.60 1.64
CA PHE A 29 36.82 11.29 2.28
C PHE A 29 35.63 10.30 2.27
N TRP A 30 35.46 9.57 1.17
CA TRP A 30 34.94 8.20 1.22
C TRP A 30 35.94 7.30 0.51
N GLN A 31 36.67 6.50 1.28
CA GLN A 31 37.43 5.38 0.73
C GLN A 31 36.43 4.43 0.05
N ARG A 32 36.41 4.43 -1.28
CA ARG A 32 35.72 3.40 -2.06
C ARG A 32 36.48 2.10 -1.81
N GLN A 33 35.89 1.20 -1.05
CA GLN A 33 36.29 -0.20 -1.16
C GLN A 33 35.94 -0.67 -2.57
N PRO A 34 36.86 -1.31 -3.30
CA PRO A 34 36.50 -2.00 -4.53
C PRO A 34 35.63 -3.20 -4.15
N ALA A 35 34.35 -3.17 -4.53
CA ALA A 35 33.51 -4.35 -4.40
C ALA A 35 34.02 -5.43 -5.37
N PRO A 36 34.23 -6.68 -4.92
CA PRO A 36 34.64 -7.78 -5.77
C PRO A 36 33.54 -8.10 -6.79
N ASN A 37 33.95 -8.46 -8.01
CA ASN A 37 33.14 -8.84 -9.17
C ASN A 37 32.32 -10.15 -8.97
N ALA A 38 31.69 -10.34 -7.81
CA ALA A 38 30.67 -11.37 -7.69
C ALA A 38 29.44 -10.89 -8.46
N LEU A 39 29.03 -11.66 -9.48
CA LEU A 39 27.72 -11.48 -10.09
C LEU A 39 26.69 -11.51 -8.94
N PRO A 40 25.76 -10.54 -8.87
CA PRO A 40 24.76 -10.53 -7.82
C PRO A 40 24.01 -11.85 -7.85
N VAL A 41 24.01 -12.57 -6.73
CA VAL A 41 23.20 -13.77 -6.55
C VAL A 41 21.75 -13.35 -6.82
N ALA A 42 21.08 -14.02 -7.75
CA ALA A 42 19.70 -13.71 -8.10
C ALA A 42 18.84 -13.72 -6.84
N GLU A 43 18.15 -12.62 -6.57
CA GLU A 43 17.29 -12.52 -5.41
C GLU A 43 16.03 -13.36 -5.64
N THR A 44 15.73 -14.30 -4.73
CA THR A 44 14.56 -15.18 -4.84
C THR A 44 13.45 -14.68 -3.93
N PRO A 45 12.29 -14.26 -4.45
CA PRO A 45 11.10 -13.94 -3.66
C PRO A 45 10.61 -15.14 -2.84
N PRO A 46 9.81 -14.93 -1.78
CA PRO A 46 9.21 -16.02 -1.02
C PRO A 46 8.32 -16.91 -1.91
N ASN A 47 8.34 -18.21 -1.65
CA ASN A 47 7.57 -19.19 -2.43
C ASN A 47 6.18 -19.48 -1.86
N ASP A 48 6.00 -19.26 -0.57
CA ASP A 48 4.77 -19.51 0.19
C ASP A 48 3.90 -18.26 0.37
N LEU A 49 4.35 -17.10 -0.15
CA LEU A 49 3.63 -15.83 -0.08
C LEU A 49 3.08 -15.38 -1.44
N VAL A 50 1.92 -14.73 -1.39
CA VAL A 50 1.34 -13.97 -2.50
C VAL A 50 0.99 -12.56 -2.04
N PHE A 51 1.42 -11.56 -2.79
CA PHE A 51 1.15 -10.16 -2.45
C PHE A 51 -0.23 -9.73 -2.94
N VAL A 52 -1.04 -9.10 -2.09
CA VAL A 52 -2.23 -8.36 -2.51
C VAL A 52 -1.98 -6.86 -2.40
N HIS A 53 -2.31 -6.13 -3.47
CA HIS A 53 -2.08 -4.69 -3.52
C HIS A 53 -3.21 -3.93 -2.81
N VAL A 54 -2.84 -3.25 -1.72
CA VAL A 54 -3.66 -2.21 -1.12
C VAL A 54 -3.23 -0.85 -1.71
N PRO A 55 -4.15 -0.05 -2.28
CA PRO A 55 -3.80 1.21 -2.93
C PRO A 55 -3.04 2.16 -2.01
N TYR A 56 -2.00 2.76 -2.56
CA TYR A 56 -1.07 3.68 -1.87
C TYR A 56 -0.25 3.08 -0.74
N ASN A 57 -0.11 1.75 -0.62
CA ASN A 57 0.74 1.16 0.43
C ASN A 57 2.08 0.62 -0.09
N PHE A 58 2.74 1.38 -0.98
CA PHE A 58 3.99 0.98 -1.64
C PHE A 58 3.93 -0.33 -2.44
N GLY A 59 2.75 -0.87 -2.72
CA GLY A 59 2.63 -2.14 -3.46
C GLY A 59 3.22 -2.10 -4.87
N GLN A 60 3.25 -0.92 -5.52
CA GLN A 60 3.97 -0.74 -6.78
C GLN A 60 5.48 -1.02 -6.64
N THR A 61 6.08 -0.60 -5.53
CA THR A 61 7.49 -0.89 -5.22
C THR A 61 7.70 -2.40 -5.05
N ILE A 62 6.83 -3.04 -4.24
CA ILE A 62 6.90 -4.48 -3.96
C ILE A 62 6.76 -5.29 -5.25
N SER A 63 5.70 -5.04 -6.03
CA SER A 63 5.44 -5.71 -7.31
C SER A 63 6.55 -5.51 -8.33
N ARG A 64 7.11 -4.29 -8.43
CA ARG A 64 8.23 -3.99 -9.32
C ARG A 64 9.48 -4.77 -8.93
N VAL A 65 9.88 -4.72 -7.65
CA VAL A 65 11.10 -5.38 -7.17
C VAL A 65 10.97 -6.89 -7.30
N ALA A 66 9.80 -7.45 -6.98
CA ALA A 66 9.55 -8.88 -7.13
C ALA A 66 9.66 -9.35 -8.58
N ALA A 67 9.12 -8.58 -9.54
CA ALA A 67 9.11 -8.97 -10.95
C ALA A 67 10.42 -8.64 -11.68
N PHE A 68 11.02 -7.48 -11.44
CA PHE A 68 12.07 -6.91 -12.30
C PHE A 68 13.37 -6.57 -11.57
N GLY A 69 13.41 -6.71 -10.24
CA GLY A 69 14.58 -6.41 -9.44
C GLY A 69 14.78 -4.91 -9.18
N HIS A 70 16.02 -4.45 -9.26
CA HIS A 70 16.44 -3.13 -8.78
C HIS A 70 16.84 -2.15 -9.87
N GLY A 71 16.89 -0.87 -9.51
CA GLY A 71 17.51 0.16 -10.34
C GLY A 71 16.64 0.63 -11.50
N GLN A 72 17.28 1.26 -12.49
CA GLN A 72 16.56 1.98 -13.56
C GLN A 72 15.90 1.03 -14.56
N SER A 73 16.55 -0.06 -14.95
CA SER A 73 15.95 -1.06 -15.84
C SER A 73 14.65 -1.64 -15.28
N ALA A 74 14.62 -1.93 -13.97
CA ALA A 74 13.41 -2.39 -13.29
C ALA A 74 12.28 -1.34 -13.31
N ARG A 75 12.61 -0.04 -13.19
CA ARG A 75 11.63 1.06 -13.34
C ARG A 75 11.09 1.15 -14.75
N ASP A 76 11.95 1.04 -15.75
CA ASP A 76 11.57 1.16 -17.16
C ASP A 76 10.68 -0.02 -17.58
N ALA A 77 11.00 -1.23 -17.12
CA ALA A 77 10.16 -2.41 -17.32
C ALA A 77 8.78 -2.26 -16.67
N TYR A 78 8.74 -1.81 -15.41
CA TYR A 78 7.48 -1.55 -14.71
C TYR A 78 6.63 -0.47 -15.38
N THR A 79 7.27 0.61 -15.85
CA THR A 79 6.61 1.68 -16.59
C THR A 79 6.02 1.15 -17.90
N SER A 80 6.75 0.28 -18.61
CA SER A 80 6.26 -0.35 -19.83
C SER A 80 4.99 -1.16 -19.57
N VAL A 81 4.95 -1.94 -18.48
CA VAL A 81 3.77 -2.70 -18.07
C VAL A 81 2.56 -1.80 -17.84
N HIS A 82 2.73 -0.64 -17.20
CA HIS A 82 1.62 0.23 -16.80
C HIS A 82 1.17 1.20 -17.89
N SER A 83 2.10 1.69 -18.71
CA SER A 83 1.82 2.78 -19.66
C SER A 83 1.63 2.30 -21.09
N ASN A 84 2.26 1.19 -21.48
CA ASN A 84 2.33 0.78 -22.89
C ASN A 84 1.51 -0.48 -23.19
N LEU A 85 1.13 -1.26 -22.17
CA LEU A 85 0.50 -2.57 -22.33
C LEU A 85 -0.92 -2.56 -21.75
N SER A 86 -1.91 -2.36 -22.61
CA SER A 86 -3.33 -2.25 -22.24
C SER A 86 -4.10 -3.56 -22.32
N THR A 87 -3.49 -4.65 -22.82
CA THR A 87 -4.16 -5.95 -22.95
C THR A 87 -3.46 -7.03 -22.15
N VAL A 88 -4.25 -8.00 -21.65
CA VAL A 88 -3.74 -9.17 -20.91
C VAL A 88 -2.66 -9.91 -21.73
N SER A 89 -2.89 -10.13 -23.03
CA SER A 89 -1.97 -10.86 -23.90
C SER A 89 -0.64 -10.13 -24.10
N SER A 90 -0.66 -8.82 -24.37
CA SER A 90 0.57 -8.04 -24.57
C SER A 90 1.39 -7.94 -23.28
N ARG A 91 0.72 -7.79 -22.13
CA ARG A 91 1.37 -7.79 -20.82
C ARG A 91 1.97 -9.15 -20.47
N ARG A 92 1.27 -10.25 -20.76
CA ARG A 92 1.80 -11.62 -20.56
C ARG A 92 3.08 -11.86 -21.35
N ALA A 93 3.06 -11.56 -22.66
CA ALA A 93 4.25 -11.70 -23.52
C ALA A 93 5.43 -10.85 -23.04
N PHE A 94 5.18 -9.62 -22.57
CA PHE A 94 6.23 -8.78 -22.00
C PHE A 94 6.81 -9.37 -20.72
N LEU A 95 5.96 -9.85 -19.80
CA LEU A 95 6.40 -10.43 -18.54
C LEU A 95 7.23 -11.70 -18.76
N GLU A 96 6.82 -12.57 -19.68
CA GLU A 96 7.57 -13.78 -20.06
C GLU A 96 9.01 -13.46 -20.51
N ALA A 97 9.21 -12.30 -21.15
CA ALA A 97 10.52 -11.88 -21.64
C ALA A 97 11.36 -11.06 -20.64
N ASN A 98 10.74 -10.43 -19.63
CA ASN A 98 11.39 -9.40 -18.82
C ASN A 98 11.40 -9.67 -17.30
N VAL A 99 10.66 -10.67 -16.82
CA VAL A 99 10.71 -11.05 -15.40
C VAL A 99 12.11 -11.60 -15.07
N GLN A 100 12.70 -11.12 -13.98
CA GLN A 100 14.02 -11.57 -13.53
C GLN A 100 13.98 -13.07 -13.18
N PRO A 101 15.12 -13.80 -13.24
CA PRO A 101 15.17 -15.19 -12.81
C PRO A 101 14.62 -15.39 -11.40
N GLY A 102 13.64 -16.27 -11.25
CA GLY A 102 12.95 -16.52 -9.97
C GLY A 102 11.96 -15.43 -9.54
N GLY A 103 11.79 -14.36 -10.32
CA GLY A 103 10.89 -13.26 -10.01
C GLY A 103 9.43 -13.67 -9.89
N ARG A 104 8.66 -12.87 -9.14
CA ARG A 104 7.22 -13.09 -8.93
C ARG A 104 6.42 -11.94 -9.54
N VAL A 105 5.35 -12.32 -10.23
CA VAL A 105 4.41 -11.38 -10.82
C VAL A 105 3.22 -11.21 -9.88
N TRP A 106 3.19 -10.11 -9.14
CA TRP A 106 2.13 -9.82 -8.17
C TRP A 106 1.48 -8.45 -8.36
N GLY A 107 0.27 -8.27 -7.84
CA GLY A 107 -0.40 -6.99 -7.74
C GLY A 107 -0.53 -6.30 -9.11
N PRO A 108 -0.24 -5.00 -9.23
CA PRO A 108 -0.47 -4.24 -10.46
C PRO A 108 0.27 -4.74 -11.71
N VAL A 109 1.32 -5.55 -11.55
CA VAL A 109 2.02 -6.15 -12.71
C VAL A 109 1.34 -7.41 -13.23
N HIS A 110 0.47 -8.06 -12.44
CA HIS A 110 -0.18 -9.31 -12.86
C HIS A 110 -1.18 -9.06 -13.99
N PRO A 111 -1.09 -9.79 -15.12
CA PRO A 111 -1.81 -9.44 -16.33
C PRO A 111 -3.33 -9.59 -16.18
N GLU A 112 -3.79 -10.58 -15.44
CA GLU A 112 -5.23 -10.81 -15.22
C GLU A 112 -5.86 -9.80 -14.24
N LEU A 113 -5.06 -9.04 -13.49
CA LEU A 113 -5.60 -8.01 -12.58
C LEU A 113 -5.87 -6.67 -13.28
N LEU A 114 -5.61 -6.59 -14.59
CA LEU A 114 -6.02 -5.47 -15.46
C LEU A 114 -7.54 -5.41 -15.69
N GLU A 115 -8.24 -6.51 -15.44
CA GLU A 115 -9.67 -6.59 -15.65
C GLU A 115 -10.42 -5.64 -14.72
N ILE A 116 -11.65 -5.31 -15.09
CA ILE A 116 -12.56 -4.52 -14.27
C ILE A 116 -13.46 -5.47 -13.49
N SER A 117 -13.55 -5.29 -12.17
CA SER A 117 -14.51 -6.03 -11.35
C SER A 117 -15.93 -5.67 -11.77
N ALA A 118 -16.73 -6.67 -12.12
CA ALA A 118 -18.15 -6.49 -12.41
C ALA A 118 -18.97 -6.03 -11.18
N VAL A 119 -18.41 -6.17 -9.97
CA VAL A 119 -19.07 -5.78 -8.71
C VAL A 119 -18.80 -4.32 -8.37
N THR A 120 -17.55 -3.89 -8.45
CA THR A 120 -17.14 -2.53 -8.01
C THR A 120 -16.98 -1.55 -9.17
N GLY A 121 -16.82 -2.03 -10.41
CA GLY A 121 -16.46 -1.19 -11.55
C GLY A 121 -15.01 -0.69 -11.54
N CYS A 122 -14.19 -1.16 -10.60
CA CYS A 122 -12.78 -0.79 -10.47
C CYS A 122 -11.86 -1.84 -11.09
N ASN A 123 -10.61 -1.48 -11.36
CA ASN A 123 -9.57 -2.45 -11.69
C ASN A 123 -9.42 -3.46 -10.54
N ILE A 124 -9.24 -4.73 -10.89
CA ILE A 124 -9.11 -5.81 -9.91
C ILE A 124 -7.89 -5.60 -9.00
N ASP A 125 -6.77 -5.07 -9.53
CA ASP A 125 -5.56 -4.79 -8.74
C ASP A 125 -5.74 -3.71 -7.65
N LEU A 126 -6.83 -2.93 -7.69
CA LEU A 126 -7.19 -1.91 -6.70
C LEU A 126 -8.43 -2.28 -5.88
N THR A 127 -8.94 -3.49 -6.06
CA THR A 127 -10.19 -3.96 -5.45
C THR A 127 -9.89 -4.99 -4.35
N PRO A 128 -10.61 -4.98 -3.22
CA PRO A 128 -10.51 -6.05 -2.23
C PRO A 128 -10.81 -7.45 -2.82
N PRO A 129 -10.07 -8.51 -2.43
CA PRO A 129 -10.21 -9.85 -3.00
C PRO A 129 -11.62 -10.46 -2.94
N LYS A 130 -12.44 -10.06 -1.95
CA LYS A 130 -13.83 -10.50 -1.83
C LYS A 130 -14.74 -10.10 -2.99
N TYR A 131 -14.30 -9.15 -3.83
CA TYR A 131 -15.00 -8.72 -5.04
C TYR A 131 -14.35 -9.19 -6.34
N TRP A 132 -13.33 -10.06 -6.26
CA TRP A 132 -12.69 -10.63 -7.43
C TRP A 132 -13.53 -11.78 -8.00
N PRO A 133 -13.47 -12.06 -9.32
CA PRO A 133 -13.99 -13.29 -9.88
C PRO A 133 -13.39 -14.50 -9.15
N ARG A 134 -14.23 -15.44 -8.74
CA ARG A 134 -13.84 -16.55 -7.86
C ARG A 134 -12.71 -17.37 -8.46
N GLU A 135 -12.79 -17.67 -9.75
CA GLU A 135 -11.82 -18.47 -10.49
C GLU A 135 -10.48 -17.72 -10.61
N LEU A 136 -10.52 -16.40 -10.82
CA LEU A 136 -9.32 -15.56 -10.85
C LEU A 136 -8.64 -15.54 -9.49
N ALA A 137 -9.40 -15.27 -8.42
CA ALA A 137 -8.86 -15.24 -7.07
C ALA A 137 -8.27 -16.59 -6.65
N ALA A 138 -8.97 -17.70 -6.94
CA ALA A 138 -8.46 -19.04 -6.65
C ALA A 138 -7.13 -19.34 -7.37
N ARG A 139 -6.98 -18.93 -8.64
CA ARG A 139 -5.71 -19.08 -9.38
C ARG A 139 -4.61 -18.17 -8.86
N TYR A 140 -4.94 -16.93 -8.52
CA TYR A 140 -3.97 -15.93 -8.09
C TYR A 140 -3.42 -16.23 -6.69
N PHE A 141 -4.30 -16.55 -5.73
CA PHE A 141 -3.91 -16.80 -4.34
C PHE A 141 -3.44 -18.25 -4.12
N GLY A 142 -4.09 -19.22 -4.77
CA GLY A 142 -3.80 -20.64 -4.57
C GLY A 142 -3.81 -21.04 -3.09
N ASP A 143 -2.82 -21.84 -2.69
CA ASP A 143 -2.59 -22.24 -1.29
C ASP A 143 -1.58 -21.33 -0.56
N GLN A 144 -1.23 -20.18 -1.14
CA GLN A 144 -0.22 -19.28 -0.57
C GLN A 144 -0.82 -18.41 0.54
N GLN A 145 0.01 -17.99 1.49
CA GLN A 145 -0.39 -17.00 2.47
C GLN A 145 -0.44 -15.61 1.81
N VAL A 146 -1.54 -14.90 2.04
CA VAL A 146 -1.72 -13.56 1.49
C VAL A 146 -1.00 -12.57 2.39
N PHE A 147 -0.06 -11.83 1.83
CA PHE A 147 0.56 -10.71 2.53
C PHE A 147 0.19 -9.37 1.91
N GLY A 148 0.13 -8.36 2.75
CA GLY A 148 -0.22 -7.00 2.38
C GLY A 148 0.38 -6.00 3.34
N MET A 149 0.25 -4.73 2.99
CA MET A 149 0.78 -3.63 3.77
C MET A 149 -0.37 -2.87 4.41
N LEU A 150 -0.25 -2.49 5.68
CA LEU A 150 -1.23 -1.70 6.40
C LEU A 150 -0.64 -0.32 6.75
N ARG A 151 -1.40 0.72 6.42
CA ARG A 151 -0.97 2.12 6.51
C ARG A 151 -1.90 2.91 7.39
N ASP A 152 -1.35 3.89 8.09
CA ASP A 152 -2.12 4.89 8.81
C ASP A 152 -3.11 5.63 7.89
N PRO A 153 -4.42 5.68 8.20
CA PRO A 153 -5.42 6.28 7.33
C PRO A 153 -5.15 7.74 6.96
N PHE A 154 -4.69 8.57 7.92
CA PHE A 154 -4.37 9.96 7.65
C PHE A 154 -3.23 10.07 6.64
N GLU A 155 -2.17 9.30 6.88
CA GLU A 155 -0.96 9.32 6.06
C GLU A 155 -1.19 8.67 4.68
N ARG A 156 -2.10 7.70 4.57
CA ARG A 156 -2.60 7.14 3.30
C ARG A 156 -3.30 8.19 2.46
N LEU A 157 -4.24 8.94 3.04
CA LEU A 157 -4.99 10.00 2.36
C LEU A 157 -4.09 11.14 1.91
N VAL A 158 -3.07 11.50 2.69
CA VAL A 158 -2.04 12.45 2.27
C VAL A 158 -1.28 11.95 1.03
N ALA A 159 -0.93 10.67 0.96
CA ALA A 159 -0.28 10.16 -0.25
C ALA A 159 -1.21 10.08 -1.46
N GLN A 160 -2.50 9.80 -1.24
CA GLN A 160 -3.51 9.89 -2.28
C GLN A 160 -3.59 11.31 -2.85
N PHE A 161 -3.66 12.30 -1.96
CA PHE A 161 -3.59 13.71 -2.33
C PHE A 161 -2.33 14.08 -3.11
N ARG A 162 -1.18 13.51 -2.75
CA ARG A 162 0.10 13.78 -3.44
C ARG A 162 0.28 12.97 -4.73
N GLY A 163 -0.65 12.07 -5.02
CA GLY A 163 -0.66 11.20 -6.19
C GLY A 163 -1.19 11.91 -7.44
N PRO A 164 -1.04 11.29 -8.62
CA PRO A 164 -1.49 11.89 -9.87
C PRO A 164 -2.99 11.75 -10.12
N ILE A 165 -3.69 10.91 -9.35
CA ILE A 165 -5.09 10.54 -9.61
C ILE A 165 -6.06 11.41 -8.79
N LEU A 166 -5.59 12.00 -7.68
CA LEU A 166 -6.42 12.74 -6.73
C LEU A 166 -5.64 13.89 -6.10
N PRO A 167 -6.28 15.03 -5.77
CA PRO A 167 -7.61 15.51 -6.15
C PRO A 167 -7.47 16.58 -7.26
N GLY A 168 -8.57 17.26 -7.58
CA GLY A 168 -8.61 18.29 -8.62
C GLY A 168 -7.44 19.28 -8.55
N LYS A 169 -6.99 19.73 -9.73
CA LYS A 169 -5.80 20.58 -9.95
C LYS A 169 -5.69 21.75 -8.95
N GLN A 170 -6.81 22.33 -8.56
CA GLN A 170 -6.87 23.46 -7.63
C GLN A 170 -6.25 23.16 -6.25
N PHE A 171 -6.40 21.94 -5.72
CA PHE A 171 -5.84 21.60 -4.41
C PHE A 171 -4.34 21.33 -4.48
N ILE A 172 -3.86 20.79 -5.60
CA ILE A 172 -2.43 20.57 -5.83
C ILE A 172 -1.70 21.91 -5.99
N GLU A 173 -2.31 22.88 -6.70
CA GLU A 173 -1.75 24.21 -6.89
C GLU A 173 -1.57 24.99 -5.58
N SER A 174 -2.51 24.85 -4.64
CA SER A 174 -2.42 25.47 -3.30
C SER A 174 -1.76 24.59 -2.23
N CYS A 175 -1.49 23.32 -2.56
CA CYS A 175 -1.15 22.29 -1.59
C CYS A 175 -2.13 22.21 -0.39
N ASP A 176 -3.43 22.42 -0.61
CA ASP A 176 -4.46 22.36 0.43
C ASP A 176 -4.90 20.91 0.67
N VAL A 177 -4.10 20.18 1.46
CA VAL A 177 -4.39 18.78 1.81
C VAL A 177 -5.66 18.62 2.63
N ASN A 178 -6.04 19.62 3.44
CA ASN A 178 -7.21 19.54 4.30
C ASN A 178 -8.51 19.54 3.49
N ALA A 179 -8.68 20.55 2.62
CA ALA A 179 -9.87 20.64 1.77
C ALA A 179 -9.92 19.49 0.75
N ALA A 180 -8.76 19.07 0.24
CA ALA A 180 -8.62 17.91 -0.63
C ALA A 180 -9.12 16.61 0.03
N VAL A 181 -8.63 16.29 1.23
CA VAL A 181 -9.02 15.07 1.93
C VAL A 181 -10.50 15.08 2.24
N ARG A 182 -11.04 16.20 2.70
CA ARG A 182 -12.49 16.35 2.90
C ARG A 182 -13.27 16.05 1.62
N ALA A 183 -12.87 16.64 0.48
CA ALA A 183 -13.53 16.39 -0.80
C ALA A 183 -13.43 14.91 -1.24
N MET A 184 -12.30 14.24 -1.01
CA MET A 184 -12.15 12.82 -1.27
C MET A 184 -13.12 11.98 -0.43
N LEU A 185 -13.28 12.28 0.85
CA LEU A 185 -14.18 11.51 1.73
C LEU A 185 -15.66 11.77 1.44
N GLU A 186 -16.02 12.98 1.02
CA GLU A 186 -17.36 13.26 0.52
C GLU A 186 -17.66 12.52 -0.81
N GLU A 187 -16.66 12.33 -1.67
CA GLU A 187 -16.79 11.46 -2.84
C GLU A 187 -17.03 10.00 -2.44
N TYR A 188 -16.22 9.48 -1.51
CA TYR A 188 -16.36 8.12 -1.00
C TYR A 188 -17.74 7.87 -0.36
N LYS A 189 -18.25 8.83 0.45
CA LYS A 189 -19.58 8.73 1.06
C LYS A 189 -20.70 8.65 0.02
N ARG A 190 -20.49 9.22 -1.18
CA ARG A 190 -21.44 9.17 -2.29
C ARG A 190 -21.35 7.85 -3.07
N ASP A 191 -20.14 7.40 -3.32
CA ASP A 191 -19.83 6.16 -4.03
C ASP A 191 -18.55 5.53 -3.44
N PRO A 192 -18.68 4.44 -2.65
CA PRO A 192 -17.54 3.78 -2.02
C PRO A 192 -16.50 3.24 -3.01
N PHE A 193 -16.88 3.04 -4.28
CA PHE A 193 -16.02 2.52 -5.34
C PHE A 193 -15.55 3.61 -6.30
N ALA A 194 -15.87 4.88 -6.03
CA ALA A 194 -15.37 6.01 -6.79
C ALA A 194 -13.83 6.01 -6.85
N LEU A 195 -13.31 6.72 -7.86
CA LEU A 195 -11.87 6.93 -8.02
C LEU A 195 -11.09 5.62 -8.12
N ASN A 196 -11.70 4.63 -8.78
CA ASN A 196 -11.14 3.30 -9.01
C ASN A 196 -10.81 2.57 -7.70
N CYS A 197 -11.74 2.62 -6.74
CA CYS A 197 -11.64 1.97 -5.41
C CYS A 197 -10.47 2.44 -4.54
N GLN A 198 -9.80 3.54 -4.88
CA GLN A 198 -8.62 3.99 -4.14
C GLN A 198 -8.96 4.42 -2.71
N LEU A 199 -10.18 4.91 -2.48
CA LEU A 199 -10.65 5.35 -1.15
C LEU A 199 -11.29 4.24 -0.31
N VAL A 200 -11.36 3.01 -0.82
CA VAL A 200 -11.90 1.89 -0.04
C VAL A 200 -11.02 1.67 1.22
N PRO A 201 -11.61 1.52 2.42
CA PRO A 201 -10.88 1.18 3.64
C PRO A 201 -10.03 -0.08 3.49
N GLN A 202 -8.83 -0.06 4.07
CA GLN A 202 -7.86 -1.15 3.94
C GLN A 202 -8.38 -2.41 4.63
N ALA A 203 -9.22 -2.26 5.67
CA ALA A 203 -9.86 -3.36 6.36
C ALA A 203 -10.65 -4.29 5.44
N GLU A 204 -11.12 -3.81 4.29
CA GLU A 204 -11.82 -4.63 3.30
C GLU A 204 -10.91 -5.71 2.67
N TRP A 205 -9.58 -5.53 2.66
CA TRP A 205 -8.60 -6.54 2.23
C TRP A 205 -8.30 -7.59 3.31
N PHE A 206 -8.76 -7.38 4.54
CA PHE A 206 -8.63 -8.34 5.64
C PHE A 206 -9.87 -9.23 5.80
N ASP A 207 -10.87 -9.04 4.95
CA ASP A 207 -12.08 -9.83 4.96
C ASP A 207 -11.92 -11.11 4.10
N ALA A 208 -12.70 -12.14 4.45
CA ALA A 208 -12.81 -13.37 3.67
C ALA A 208 -13.27 -13.10 2.23
N PRO A 209 -12.92 -13.96 1.24
CA PRO A 209 -12.33 -15.30 1.40
C PRO A 209 -10.80 -15.38 1.35
N TYR A 210 -10.11 -14.30 0.97
CA TYR A 210 -8.64 -14.28 0.86
C TYR A 210 -8.07 -13.13 1.70
N PRO A 211 -8.18 -13.20 3.03
CA PRO A 211 -7.77 -12.11 3.91
C PRO A 211 -6.24 -12.00 3.92
N ILE A 212 -5.72 -10.78 4.04
CA ILE A 212 -4.32 -10.56 4.41
C ILE A 212 -4.05 -11.25 5.75
N SER A 213 -3.16 -12.25 5.75
CA SER A 213 -2.74 -13.00 6.94
C SER A 213 -1.34 -12.62 7.42
N VAL A 214 -0.51 -12.06 6.55
CA VAL A 214 0.83 -11.55 6.88
C VAL A 214 0.87 -10.03 6.61
N VAL A 215 1.10 -9.24 7.66
CA VAL A 215 0.90 -7.78 7.60
C VAL A 215 2.22 -7.04 7.76
N GLY A 216 2.56 -6.20 6.77
CA GLY A 216 3.67 -5.28 6.85
C GLY A 216 3.25 -3.90 7.35
N ASP A 217 4.02 -3.33 8.28
CA ASP A 217 3.83 -1.97 8.80
C ASP A 217 4.40 -0.91 7.83
N VAL A 218 3.55 -0.09 7.24
CA VAL A 218 4.00 0.97 6.32
C VAL A 218 4.81 2.06 7.02
N ARG A 219 4.60 2.33 8.33
CA ARG A 219 5.40 3.32 9.07
C ARG A 219 6.89 2.96 9.09
N ARG A 220 7.19 1.66 8.98
CA ARG A 220 8.54 1.08 8.97
C ARG A 220 9.04 0.69 7.58
N PHE A 221 8.37 1.09 6.50
CA PHE A 221 8.79 0.72 5.15
C PHE A 221 10.16 1.34 4.78
N PRO A 222 11.10 0.59 4.13
CA PRO A 222 10.97 -0.79 3.63
C PRO A 222 11.37 -1.89 4.62
N ALA A 223 11.78 -1.56 5.85
CA ALA A 223 12.28 -2.55 6.81
C ALA A 223 11.24 -3.63 7.13
N SER A 224 9.98 -3.24 7.38
CA SER A 224 8.90 -4.19 7.73
C SER A 224 8.64 -5.26 6.65
N VAL A 225 8.68 -4.89 5.38
CA VAL A 225 8.47 -5.87 4.30
C VAL A 225 9.71 -6.73 4.06
N ASN A 226 10.91 -6.17 4.25
CA ASN A 226 12.14 -6.95 4.21
C ASN A 226 12.22 -7.98 5.35
N GLU A 227 11.68 -7.64 6.53
CA GLU A 227 11.52 -8.58 7.66
C GLU A 227 10.56 -9.73 7.31
N ILE A 228 9.45 -9.44 6.60
CA ILE A 228 8.54 -10.48 6.07
C ILE A 228 9.31 -11.39 5.09
N PHE A 229 10.04 -10.84 4.13
CA PHE A 229 10.78 -11.66 3.17
C PHE A 229 11.81 -12.56 3.85
N ALA A 230 12.58 -12.01 4.79
CA ALA A 230 13.53 -12.79 5.57
C ALA A 230 12.86 -13.91 6.38
N ALA A 231 11.72 -13.64 7.02
CA ALA A 231 10.97 -14.64 7.79
C ALA A 231 10.41 -15.78 6.92
N HIS A 232 10.23 -15.54 5.62
CA HIS A 232 9.75 -16.50 4.63
C HIS A 232 10.86 -17.01 3.69
N ASN A 233 12.10 -17.10 4.21
CA ASN A 233 13.27 -17.67 3.53
C ASN A 233 13.56 -17.07 2.14
N SER A 234 13.25 -15.79 1.96
CA SER A 234 13.53 -15.07 0.72
C SER A 234 14.79 -14.23 0.86
N SER A 235 15.55 -14.14 -0.23
CA SER A 235 16.69 -13.22 -0.34
C SER A 235 16.32 -11.90 -1.00
N MET A 236 15.03 -11.66 -1.27
CA MET A 236 14.53 -10.43 -1.87
C MET A 236 14.63 -9.27 -0.88
N LEU A 237 15.15 -8.13 -1.35
CA LEU A 237 15.37 -6.96 -0.50
C LEU A 237 14.95 -5.67 -1.19
N ILE A 238 13.94 -4.98 -0.66
CA ILE A 238 13.60 -3.63 -1.13
C ILE A 238 14.61 -2.62 -0.58
N ARG A 239 15.37 -2.01 -1.49
CA ARG A 239 16.36 -0.98 -1.18
C ARG A 239 15.70 0.39 -1.18
N ARG A 240 16.32 1.35 -0.49
CA ARG A 240 15.79 2.73 -0.41
C ARG A 240 15.64 3.39 -1.79
N ASP A 241 16.56 3.12 -2.70
CA ASP A 241 16.52 3.67 -4.05
C ASP A 241 15.44 3.03 -4.92
N ASP A 242 14.90 1.88 -4.53
CA ASP A 242 13.84 1.20 -5.27
C ASP A 242 12.45 1.75 -5.02
N ILE A 243 12.31 2.60 -4.01
CA ILE A 243 11.00 3.03 -3.53
C ILE A 243 10.35 3.99 -4.53
N SER A 244 9.27 3.52 -5.14
CA SER A 244 8.33 4.34 -5.90
C SER A 244 7.37 5.03 -4.92
N HIS A 245 7.41 6.36 -4.88
CA HIS A 245 6.58 7.17 -4.00
C HIS A 245 6.11 8.47 -4.69
N VAL A 246 5.07 9.07 -4.11
CA VAL A 246 4.48 10.34 -4.55
C VAL A 246 5.39 11.53 -4.21
N ARG A 247 5.40 12.55 -5.07
CA ARG A 247 6.37 13.67 -5.01
C ARG A 247 5.75 15.06 -5.06
N LEU A 248 4.43 15.17 -5.21
CA LEU A 248 3.75 16.47 -5.16
C LEU A 248 3.61 16.92 -3.70
N CYS A 249 3.56 18.24 -3.47
CA CYS A 249 3.34 18.87 -2.17
C CYS A 249 4.11 18.22 -1.01
N THR A 250 5.43 18.09 -1.12
CA THR A 250 6.25 17.34 -0.13
C THR A 250 6.28 17.92 1.27
N GLU A 251 5.80 19.15 1.47
CA GLU A 251 5.79 19.83 2.78
C GLU A 251 4.44 19.70 3.53
N VAL A 252 3.42 19.10 2.90
CA VAL A 252 2.15 18.79 3.57
C VAL A 252 2.17 17.39 4.16
N TRP A 253 1.45 17.20 5.26
CA TRP A 253 1.42 15.94 5.99
C TRP A 253 0.14 15.77 6.82
N ALA A 254 0.03 14.63 7.50
CA ALA A 254 -1.18 14.26 8.25
C ALA A 254 -1.60 15.28 9.33
N GLY A 255 -0.64 16.04 9.87
CA GLY A 255 -0.89 17.06 10.88
C GLY A 255 -1.49 18.37 10.36
N ASP A 256 -1.60 18.56 9.04
CA ASP A 256 -2.20 19.76 8.45
C ASP A 256 -3.73 19.68 8.30
N MET A 257 -4.33 18.52 8.60
CA MET A 257 -5.79 18.36 8.57
C MET A 257 -6.43 18.90 9.85
N ASP A 258 -7.47 19.71 9.71
CA ASP A 258 -8.24 20.23 10.83
C ASP A 258 -9.07 19.13 11.53
N CYS A 259 -9.68 19.47 12.66
CA CYS A 259 -10.41 18.51 13.47
C CYS A 259 -11.68 17.96 12.84
N GLU A 260 -12.31 18.70 11.93
CA GLU A 260 -13.51 18.23 11.25
C GLU A 260 -13.13 17.20 10.17
N THR A 261 -12.11 17.49 9.37
CA THR A 261 -11.55 16.54 8.41
C THR A 261 -11.02 15.30 9.12
N ARG A 262 -10.33 15.45 10.26
CA ARG A 262 -9.82 14.30 11.03
C ARG A 262 -10.94 13.44 11.61
N ALA A 263 -12.03 14.04 12.09
CA ALA A 263 -13.21 13.30 12.54
C ALA A 263 -13.83 12.49 11.39
N LEU A 264 -13.91 13.07 10.20
CA LEU A 264 -14.41 12.39 8.99
C LEU A 264 -13.54 11.19 8.60
N VAL A 265 -12.21 11.31 8.70
CA VAL A 265 -11.28 10.18 8.47
C VAL A 265 -11.53 9.07 9.49
N ARG A 266 -11.67 9.42 10.78
CA ARG A 266 -11.95 8.42 11.83
C ARG A 266 -13.28 7.72 11.63
N GLU A 267 -14.31 8.44 11.18
CA GLU A 267 -15.61 7.87 10.83
C GLU A 267 -15.48 6.82 9.70
N VAL A 268 -14.83 7.19 8.59
CA VAL A 268 -14.72 6.33 7.40
C VAL A 268 -13.78 5.15 7.61
N TYR A 269 -12.66 5.36 8.29
CA TYR A 269 -11.57 4.38 8.42
C TYR A 269 -11.43 3.79 9.83
N ALA A 270 -12.50 3.79 10.64
CA ALA A 270 -12.47 3.27 12.01
C ALA A 270 -11.89 1.84 12.11
N ARG A 271 -12.26 0.96 11.16
CA ARG A 271 -11.74 -0.42 11.10
C ARG A 271 -10.23 -0.48 10.80
N ASP A 272 -9.71 0.43 10.00
CA ASP A 272 -8.27 0.49 9.68
C ASP A 272 -7.46 0.88 10.93
N PHE A 273 -7.94 1.84 11.73
CA PHE A 273 -7.33 2.19 13.01
C PHE A 273 -7.34 1.01 13.99
N ALA A 274 -8.45 0.27 14.07
CA ALA A 274 -8.52 -0.93 14.89
C ALA A 274 -7.50 -1.99 14.45
N LEU A 275 -7.30 -2.18 13.14
CA LEU A 275 -6.27 -3.09 12.62
C LEU A 275 -4.85 -2.63 13.00
N LEU A 276 -4.55 -1.33 12.90
CA LEU A 276 -3.24 -0.79 13.29
C LEU A 276 -2.94 -1.00 14.77
N CYS A 277 -3.92 -0.77 15.64
CA CYS A 277 -3.81 -1.06 17.07
C CYS A 277 -3.59 -2.56 17.32
N ASN A 278 -4.37 -3.43 16.68
CA ASN A 278 -4.29 -4.88 16.87
C ASN A 278 -2.96 -5.48 16.38
N HIS A 279 -2.45 -5.02 15.24
CA HIS A 279 -1.23 -5.59 14.64
C HIS A 279 0.06 -4.97 15.18
N PHE A 280 0.05 -3.67 15.50
CA PHE A 280 1.29 -2.92 15.79
C PHE A 280 1.26 -2.13 17.10
N GLY A 281 0.13 -2.11 17.81
CA GLY A 281 -0.04 -1.34 19.04
C GLY A 281 -0.24 0.17 18.81
N TYR A 282 -0.47 0.60 17.57
CA TYR A 282 -0.77 2.00 17.25
C TYR A 282 -2.24 2.32 17.56
N CYS A 283 -2.53 2.53 18.84
CA CYS A 283 -3.91 2.68 19.33
C CYS A 283 -4.36 4.13 19.52
N ASP A 284 -3.45 5.09 19.37
CA ASP A 284 -3.80 6.51 19.35
C ASP A 284 -4.34 6.89 17.97
N MET A 285 -5.67 6.98 17.87
CA MET A 285 -6.37 7.39 16.64
C MET A 285 -6.19 8.88 16.32
N ASP A 286 -5.55 9.65 17.19
CA ASP A 286 -5.18 11.03 16.96
C ASP A 286 -3.69 11.22 16.62
N GLU A 287 -2.90 10.15 16.63
CA GLU A 287 -1.50 10.22 16.28
C GLU A 287 -1.32 10.68 14.82
N THR A 288 -0.49 11.70 14.61
CA THR A 288 -0.07 12.10 13.27
C THR A 288 1.25 11.43 12.93
N CYS A 289 1.29 10.68 11.83
CA CYS A 289 2.51 10.02 11.37
C CYS A 289 2.91 10.46 9.95
N CYS A 290 4.17 10.21 9.62
CA CYS A 290 4.73 10.27 8.27
C CYS A 290 5.84 9.22 8.17
N ILE A 291 6.15 8.79 6.94
CA ILE A 291 7.06 7.65 6.72
C ILE A 291 8.51 8.15 6.58
N GLN A 292 9.23 8.19 7.69
CA GLN A 292 10.60 8.74 7.73
C GLN A 292 11.62 7.93 6.93
N GLY A 293 11.37 6.63 6.72
CA GLY A 293 12.22 5.75 5.92
C GLY A 293 12.20 6.04 4.41
N VAL A 294 11.20 6.80 3.94
CA VAL A 294 11.00 7.09 2.52
C VAL A 294 11.32 8.55 2.23
N PRO A 295 12.23 8.84 1.27
CA PRO A 295 12.56 10.22 0.91
C PRO A 295 11.32 11.06 0.60
N THR A 296 11.28 12.29 1.12
CA THR A 296 10.23 13.29 0.88
C THR A 296 8.81 12.90 1.34
N MET A 297 8.62 11.78 2.03
CA MET A 297 7.31 11.42 2.61
C MET A 297 7.01 12.20 3.89
N CYS A 298 8.03 12.76 4.53
CA CYS A 298 7.91 13.69 5.65
C CYS A 298 8.34 15.12 5.23
N PRO A 299 7.71 16.17 5.78
CA PRO A 299 8.19 17.54 5.65
C PRO A 299 9.61 17.69 6.19
N ARG A 300 10.39 18.65 5.66
CA ARG A 300 11.80 18.83 6.05
C ARG A 300 11.98 19.19 7.53
N TYR A 301 11.02 19.92 8.10
CA TYR A 301 11.04 20.38 9.49
C TYR A 301 9.98 19.68 10.35
N LEU A 302 9.89 18.35 10.23
CA LEU A 302 8.85 17.55 10.88
C LEU A 302 8.66 17.87 12.37
N GLU A 303 9.75 18.06 13.12
CA GLU A 303 9.64 18.32 14.57
C GLU A 303 8.98 19.68 14.88
N ALA A 304 9.33 20.73 14.14
CA ALA A 304 8.64 22.01 14.25
C ALA A 304 7.18 21.90 13.78
N ARG A 305 6.93 21.10 12.72
CA ARG A 305 5.58 20.89 12.18
C ARG A 305 4.68 20.14 13.15
N ARG A 306 5.21 19.18 13.92
CA ARG A 306 4.49 18.47 15.00
C ARG A 306 3.94 19.42 16.05
N GLN A 307 4.70 20.46 16.42
CA GLN A 307 4.26 21.47 17.39
C GLN A 307 3.06 22.29 16.90
N THR A 308 2.87 22.35 15.58
CA THR A 308 1.75 23.05 14.93
C THR A 308 0.67 22.11 14.42
N ALA A 309 0.79 20.80 14.69
CA ALA A 309 -0.19 19.83 14.23
C ALA A 309 -1.54 20.07 14.93
N TYR A 310 -2.64 19.84 14.21
CA TYR A 310 -3.95 19.82 14.84
C TYR A 310 -4.05 18.63 15.79
N HIS A 311 -4.16 18.94 17.08
CA HIS A 311 -4.54 17.99 18.11
C HIS A 311 -6.03 18.12 18.35
N CYS A 312 -6.76 17.08 17.96
CA CYS A 312 -8.21 17.08 17.94
C CYS A 312 -8.70 16.12 19.01
N PRO A 313 -8.64 16.53 20.30
CA PRO A 313 -9.10 15.68 21.38
C PRO A 313 -10.48 15.20 21.00
N ASP A 314 -10.69 13.89 21.04
CA ASP A 314 -12.01 13.31 20.82
C ASP A 314 -13.00 14.17 21.60
N ARG A 315 -13.91 14.84 20.88
CA ARG A 315 -15.01 15.51 21.52
C ARG A 315 -15.67 14.41 22.34
N LEU A 316 -15.47 14.46 23.65
CA LEU A 316 -16.30 13.78 24.63
C LEU A 316 -17.71 14.33 24.38
N SER A 317 -18.43 13.71 23.47
CA SER A 317 -19.86 13.80 23.37
C SER A 317 -20.41 13.22 24.67
N ASN A 318 -20.56 14.07 25.69
CA ASN A 318 -21.24 13.78 26.94
C ASN A 318 -20.80 12.45 27.63
N GLY A 319 -19.52 12.33 27.97
CA GLY A 319 -19.08 11.48 29.08
C GLY A 319 -19.28 9.97 28.94
N THR A 320 -19.62 9.46 27.76
CA THR A 320 -19.65 8.00 27.53
C THR A 320 -18.46 7.65 26.65
N LEU A 321 -17.42 7.07 27.25
CA LEU A 321 -16.36 6.39 26.52
C LEU A 321 -17.03 5.44 25.52
N LEU A 322 -16.77 5.63 24.22
CA LEU A 322 -16.90 4.56 23.24
C LEU A 322 -15.84 3.53 23.61
N HIS A 323 -16.14 2.70 24.61
CA HIS A 323 -15.53 1.40 24.69
C HIS A 323 -15.85 0.70 23.37
N PRO A 324 -14.88 0.05 22.71
CA PRO A 324 -15.16 -0.79 21.56
C PRO A 324 -16.12 -1.90 22.01
N ALA A 325 -17.41 -1.71 21.75
CA ALA A 325 -18.42 -2.72 21.95
C ALA A 325 -18.16 -3.81 20.92
N GLY A 326 -17.50 -4.90 21.33
CA GLY A 326 -17.37 -6.09 20.51
C GLY A 326 -15.99 -6.76 20.45
N GLN A 327 -15.26 -6.85 21.57
CA GLN A 327 -14.33 -7.96 21.78
C GLN A 327 -14.92 -8.92 22.83
N GLN A 328 -15.88 -9.74 22.40
CA GLN A 328 -16.06 -11.03 23.06
C GLN A 328 -14.93 -11.93 22.59
N ALA A 329 -13.92 -12.06 23.45
CA ALA A 329 -12.91 -13.09 23.34
C ALA A 329 -13.59 -14.47 23.33
N ALA A 330 -13.44 -15.19 22.23
CA ALA A 330 -13.53 -16.64 22.25
C ALA A 330 -12.44 -17.18 23.17
N GLY A 331 -12.78 -17.99 24.18
CA GLY A 331 -11.75 -18.67 24.95
C GLY A 331 -12.12 -19.18 26.35
N THR A 332 -13.22 -19.89 26.54
CA THR A 332 -13.31 -20.85 27.65
C THR A 332 -12.71 -22.18 27.20
N LYS A 333 -11.45 -22.41 27.61
CA LYS A 333 -10.82 -23.73 27.57
C LYS A 333 -11.61 -24.68 28.47
N SER A 334 -12.37 -25.59 27.85
CA SER A 334 -12.86 -26.79 28.50
C SER A 334 -11.71 -27.80 28.60
N THR A 335 -11.22 -28.03 29.81
CA THR A 335 -10.39 -29.17 30.17
C THR A 335 -11.29 -30.42 30.26
N GLY A 336 -11.48 -31.10 29.13
CA GLY A 336 -12.12 -32.41 29.07
C GLY A 336 -11.07 -33.51 29.11
N ALA A 337 -11.04 -34.23 30.23
CA ALA A 337 -10.18 -35.38 30.47
C ALA A 337 -10.41 -36.51 29.46
N SER A 338 -9.30 -37.13 29.04
CA SER A 338 -9.28 -38.45 28.38
C SER A 338 -9.73 -39.52 29.38
N PRO A 339 -10.48 -40.54 28.92
CA PRO A 339 -9.95 -41.88 29.17
C PRO A 339 -10.19 -42.89 28.04
N HIS A 340 -9.34 -43.91 28.09
CA HIS A 340 -9.47 -45.26 27.53
C HIS A 340 -8.97 -45.57 26.12
N ALA A 341 -7.77 -46.16 26.15
CA ALA A 341 -7.30 -47.19 25.24
C ALA A 341 -8.16 -48.48 25.29
N ALA A 342 -8.35 -49.11 24.12
CA ALA A 342 -8.35 -50.56 23.86
C ALA A 342 -8.59 -50.75 22.33
N ALA A 343 -7.56 -51.06 21.53
CA ALA A 343 -7.18 -52.42 21.14
C ALA A 343 -8.31 -53.26 20.51
N ARG A 344 -8.23 -53.52 19.19
CA ARG A 344 -8.10 -54.87 18.63
C ARG A 344 -7.96 -54.88 17.10
N GLN A 345 -7.07 -55.76 16.67
CA GLN A 345 -6.84 -56.24 15.30
C GLN A 345 -7.95 -57.21 14.84
N ALA A 346 -7.98 -57.39 13.51
CA ALA A 346 -8.35 -58.59 12.75
C ALA A 346 -9.84 -58.99 12.69
N ALA A 347 -10.45 -58.80 11.52
CA ALA A 347 -10.71 -59.85 10.52
C ALA A 347 -11.06 -59.21 9.17
#